data_AF-A0A534T8L8-F1
#
_entry.id   AF-A0A534T8L8-F1
#
_cell.length_a   1.000
_cell.length_b   1.000
_cell.length_c   1.000
_cell.angle_alpha   90.00
_cell.angle_beta   90.00
_cell.angle_gamma   90.00
#
_symmetry.space_group_name_H-M   'P 1'
#
loop_
_entity.id
_entity.type
_entity.pdbx_description
1 polymer ?
#
loop_
_entity_poly.entity_id
_entity_poly.type
_entity_poly.pdbx_seq_one_letter_code
_entity_poly.pdbx_strand_id
1 'polypeptide(L)' 'MSAYSIVTVPPGDAIRIGADGRLQVPDRPILPFIEGDGTGPDIWRASQAVFDAA' A
#
# COMPACT_ATOMS: atom_id res chain seq x y z
N MET A 1 14.62 3.96 15.93
CA MET A 1 13.98 2.66 16.20
C MET A 1 12.87 2.47 15.19
N SER A 2 12.84 1.34 14.48
CA SER A 2 11.68 1.02 13.63
C SER A 2 10.45 0.82 14.52
N ALA A 3 9.32 1.43 14.16
CA ALA A 3 8.05 1.21 14.85
C ALA A 3 7.50 -0.21 14.64
N TYR A 4 8.05 -0.95 13.66
CA TYR A 4 7.59 -2.27 13.25
C TYR A 4 8.70 -3.31 13.35
N SER A 5 8.33 -4.53 13.75
CA SER A 5 9.27 -5.62 14.00
C SER A 5 9.85 -6.26 12.73
N ILE A 6 9.08 -6.30 11.64
CA ILE A 6 9.40 -7.12 10.45
C ILE A 6 9.30 -6.36 9.12
N VAL A 7 8.94 -5.08 9.15
CA VAL A 7 8.76 -4.26 7.94
C VAL A 7 9.43 -2.91 8.10
N THR A 8 9.97 -2.41 6.98
CA THR A 8 10.49 -1.05 6.86
C THR A 8 9.55 -0.27 5.96
N VAL A 9 9.11 0.90 6.41
CA VAL A 9 8.18 1.75 5.65
C VAL A 9 8.92 2.36 4.45
N PRO A 10 8.40 2.21 3.22
CA PRO A 10 9.01 2.79 2.03
C PRO A 10 8.79 4.32 1.98
N PRO A 11 9.54 5.06 1.15
CA PRO A 11 9.28 6.47 0.89
C PRO A 11 7.89 6.70 0.30
N GLY A 12 7.15 7.64 0.87
CA GLY A 12 5.79 8.00 0.47
C GLY A 12 5.02 8.57 1.65
N ASP A 13 3.73 8.85 1.45
CA ASP A 13 2.88 9.46 2.47
C ASP A 13 1.70 8.55 2.85
N ALA A 14 1.32 8.58 4.12
CA ALA A 14 0.18 7.81 4.62
C ALA A 14 -1.15 8.47 4.21
N ILE A 15 -2.13 7.64 3.84
CA ILE A 15 -3.51 8.06 3.66
C ILE A 15 -4.11 8.41 5.03
N ARG A 16 -4.84 9.53 5.10
CA ARG A 16 -5.49 10.00 6.35
C ARG A 16 -7.00 10.11 6.19
N ILE A 17 -7.74 10.00 7.29
CA ILE A 17 -9.17 10.34 7.34
C ILE A 17 -9.29 11.77 7.88
N GLY A 18 -9.92 12.66 7.11
CA GLY A 18 -10.21 14.03 7.48
C GLY A 18 -11.32 14.13 8.53
N ALA A 19 -11.44 15.30 9.18
CA ALA A 19 -12.47 15.55 10.19
C ALA A 19 -13.91 15.46 9.64
N ASP A 20 -14.07 15.61 8.33
CA ASP A 20 -15.32 15.44 7.58
C ASP A 20 -15.59 13.97 7.20
N GLY A 21 -14.74 13.03 7.63
CA GLY A 21 -14.84 11.61 7.33
C GLY A 21 -14.35 11.22 5.94
N ARG A 22 -13.78 12.14 5.15
CA ARG A 22 -13.27 11.85 3.81
C ARG A 22 -11.81 11.40 3.84
N LEU A 23 -11.43 10.56 2.88
CA LEU A 23 -10.03 10.18 2.69
C LEU A 23 -9.24 11.34 2.08
N GLN A 24 -8.13 11.67 2.72
CA GLN A 24 -7.10 12.54 2.17
C GLN A 24 -5.98 11.64 1.63
N VAL A 25 -5.96 11.48 0.32
CA VAL A 25 -5.02 10.61 -0.40
C VAL A 25 -3.94 11.49 -1.02
N PRO A 26 -2.65 11.31 -0.66
CA PRO A 26 -1.53 12.04 -1.25
C PRO A 26 -1.18 11.49 -2.65
N ASP A 27 -0.38 12.22 -3.42
CA ASP A 27 0.04 11.82 -4.78
C ASP A 27 0.91 10.55 -4.80
N ARG A 28 1.63 10.27 -3.70
CA ARG A 28 2.48 9.07 -3.54
C ARG A 28 2.08 8.30 -2.28
N PRO A 29 0.91 7.64 -2.29
CA PRO A 29 0.41 6.96 -1.11
C PRO A 29 1.19 5.67 -0.85
N ILE A 30 1.40 5.35 0.43
CA ILE A 30 1.91 4.03 0.84
C ILE A 30 0.72 3.07 0.98
N LEU A 31 0.71 2.00 0.18
CA LEU A 31 -0.32 0.96 0.21
C LEU A 31 0.29 -0.35 0.75
N PRO A 32 -0.11 -0.82 1.95
CA PRO A 32 0.28 -2.14 2.43
C PRO A 32 -0.52 -3.23 1.71
N PHE A 33 0.12 -4.36 1.44
CA PHE A 33 -0.52 -5.55 0.88
C PHE A 33 0.01 -6.82 1.54
N ILE A 34 -0.76 -7.89 1.40
CA ILE A 34 -0.36 -9.25 1.76
C ILE A 34 -0.62 -10.08 0.50
N GLU A 35 0.40 -10.75 -0.03
CA GLU A 35 0.28 -11.53 -1.27
C GLU A 35 -0.71 -12.70 -1.14
N GLY A 36 -0.89 -13.22 0.08
CA GLY A 36 -1.70 -14.40 0.37
C GLY A 36 -0.96 -15.69 0.07
N ASP A 37 -1.70 -16.79 0.00
CA ASP A 37 -1.22 -18.14 -0.28
C ASP A 37 -1.77 -18.66 -1.63
N GLY A 38 -1.31 -19.85 -2.04
CA GLY A 38 -1.73 -20.46 -3.31
C GLY A 38 -1.38 -19.59 -4.52
N THR A 39 -2.39 -19.19 -5.30
CA THR A 39 -2.25 -18.35 -6.49
C THR A 39 -2.17 -16.85 -6.18
N GLY A 40 -2.25 -16.45 -4.90
CA GLY A 40 -2.22 -15.06 -4.46
C GLY A 40 -1.01 -14.26 -4.97
N PRO A 41 0.25 -14.73 -4.77
CA PRO A 41 1.43 -14.03 -5.26
C PRO A 41 1.45 -13.79 -6.78
N ASP A 42 0.92 -14.74 -7.57
CA ASP A 42 0.88 -14.60 -9.03
C ASP A 42 -0.14 -13.54 -9.46
N ILE A 43 -1.33 -13.55 -8.85
CA ILE A 43 -2.38 -12.56 -9.10
C ILE A 43 -1.93 -11.16 -8.66
N TRP A 44 -1.27 -11.06 -7.50
CA TRP A 44 -0.81 -9.77 -6.97
C TRP A 44 0.24 -9.14 -7.87
N ARG A 45 1.25 -9.90 -8.31
CA ARG A 45 2.29 -9.41 -9.23
C ARG A 45 1.69 -8.92 -10.55
N ALA A 46 0.70 -9.63 -11.09
CA ALA A 46 0.00 -9.20 -12.30
C ALA A 46 -0.81 -7.91 -12.07
N SER A 47 -1.48 -7.80 -10.92
CA SER A 47 -2.28 -6.62 -10.55
C SER A 47 -1.42 -5.38 -10.33
N GLN A 48 -0.28 -5.52 -9.63
CA GLN A 48 0.63 -4.42 -9.37
C GLN A 48 1.10 -3.73 -10.65
N ALA A 49 1.49 -4.50 -11.67
CA ALA A 49 1.92 -3.95 -12.95
C ALA A 49 0.84 -3.10 -13.64
N VAL A 50 -0.44 -3.46 -13.45
CA VAL A 50 -1.57 -2.68 -13.97
C VAL A 50 -1.75 -1.38 -13.17
N PHE A 51 -1.65 -1.44 -11.84
CA PHE A 51 -1.79 -0.25 -10.98
C PHE A 51 -0.65 0.76 -11.19
N ASP A 52 0.58 0.29 -11.38
CA ASP A 52 1.75 1.15 -11.56
C ASP A 52 1.73 1.89 -12.92
N ALA A 53 0.97 1.39 -13.90
CA ALA A 53 0.93 1.91 -15.27
C ALA A 53 -0.34 2.70 -15.62
N ALA A 54 -1.37 2.67 -14.76
CA ALA A 54 -2.65 3.35 -14.96
C ALA A 54 -2.60 4.84 -14.56
#